data_AF-A0AAE9JFA7-F1
#
_entry.id   AF-A0AAE9JFA7-F1
#
_cell.length_a   1.000
_cell.length_b   1.000
_cell.length_c   1.000
_cell.angle_alpha   90.00
_cell.angle_beta   90.00
_cell.angle_gamma   90.00
#
_symmetry.space_group_name_H-M   'P 1'
#
loop_
_entity.id
_entity.type
_entity.pdbx_description
1 polymer ?
#
loop_
_entity_poly.entity_id
_entity_poly.type
_entity_poly.pdbx_seq_one_letter_code
_entity_poly.pdbx_strand_id
1 'polypeptide(L)'
;MLDRLEFKYRIQGLKPDATYTISLLLYKGKNLWYRNKTGGFKEEKPRNGHTETPPFPPSVVHHLNGRMKGSEWMRNIVAFDNIFFGNDEVQMEPTESQNPKYAITLTARHVYKVSIRINCIDDRSEIEFPISRQKFMTVRDTMFKLKVKDVEGARTTRSSRAVWESNLEAFHKY
;
A
#
# COMPACT_ATOMS: atom_id res chain seq x y z
N MET A 1 3.44 -17.62 11.80
CA MET A 1 2.72 -16.38 12.15
C MET A 1 2.44 -15.67 10.84
N LEU A 2 1.22 -15.16 10.60
CA LEU A 2 0.82 -14.62 9.29
C LEU A 2 1.24 -13.15 9.18
N ASP A 3 2.12 -12.81 8.23
CA ASP A 3 2.49 -11.42 7.95
C ASP A 3 1.31 -10.70 7.28
N ARG A 4 0.56 -9.95 8.08
CA ARG A 4 -0.50 -9.05 7.59
C ARG A 4 0.14 -7.85 6.89
N LEU A 5 -0.59 -7.28 5.92
CA LEU A 5 -0.25 -5.97 5.37
C LEU A 5 -0.32 -4.90 6.45
N GLU A 6 0.83 -4.58 7.05
CA GLU A 6 0.96 -3.55 8.07
C GLU A 6 1.69 -2.33 7.53
N PHE A 7 1.13 -1.15 7.76
CA PHE A 7 1.69 0.15 7.39
C PHE A 7 2.08 0.88 8.67
N LYS A 8 3.10 0.34 9.34
CA LYS A 8 3.59 0.83 10.64
C LYS A 8 5.05 1.24 10.52
N TYR A 9 5.35 2.49 10.86
CA TYR A 9 6.67 3.07 10.64
C TYR A 9 7.15 3.80 11.88
N ARG A 10 8.44 3.66 12.19
CA ARG A 10 9.12 4.49 13.19
C ARG A 10 9.78 5.67 12.48
N ILE A 11 9.46 6.87 12.92
CA ILE A 11 9.94 8.12 12.31
C ILE A 11 10.92 8.79 13.28
N GLN A 12 12.03 9.29 12.76
CA GLN A 12 13.11 9.91 13.53
C GLN A 12 13.72 11.07 12.71
N GLY A 13 14.43 11.98 13.39
CA GLY A 13 15.17 13.07 12.74
C GLY A 13 14.34 14.30 12.34
N LEU A 14 13.09 14.42 12.80
CA LEU A 14 12.29 15.64 12.62
C LEU A 14 12.74 16.73 13.59
N LYS A 15 12.57 18.01 13.21
CA LYS A 15 12.77 19.13 14.15
C LYS A 15 11.68 19.04 15.23
N PRO A 16 12.01 18.95 16.54
CA PRO A 16 11.02 18.67 17.58
C PRO A 16 9.83 19.64 17.61
N ASP A 17 10.11 20.94 17.46
CA ASP A 17 9.11 22.01 17.60
C ASP A 17 8.43 22.40 16.28
N ALA A 18 8.89 21.84 15.17
CA ALA A 18 8.25 22.09 13.88
C ALA A 18 6.99 21.23 13.72
N THR A 19 6.04 21.72 12.93
CA THR A 19 4.73 21.11 12.71
C THR A 19 4.73 20.33 11.40
N TYR A 20 4.27 19.08 11.44
CA TYR A 20 4.28 18.17 10.30
C TYR A 20 2.93 17.49 10.06
N THR A 21 2.69 17.10 8.81
CA THR A 21 1.70 16.07 8.44
C THR A 21 2.41 14.90 7.78
N ILE A 22 1.85 13.70 7.95
CA ILE A 22 2.43 12.46 7.41
C ILE A 22 1.36 11.72 6.60
N SER A 23 1.74 11.23 5.42
CA SER A 23 0.85 10.53 4.50
C SER A 23 1.52 9.28 3.92
N LEU A 24 0.72 8.25 3.67
CA LEU A 24 1.11 7.07 2.91
C LEU A 24 0.83 7.31 1.43
N LEU A 25 1.80 7.04 0.57
CA LEU A 25 1.67 7.13 -0.87
C LEU A 25 1.70 5.73 -1.48
N LEU A 26 0.74 5.46 -2.37
CA LEU A 26 0.59 4.19 -3.06
C LEU A 26 0.75 4.41 -4.55
N TYR A 27 1.93 4.08 -5.07
CA TYR A 27 2.28 4.25 -6.48
C TYR A 27 1.86 3.04 -7.29
N LYS A 28 0.91 3.24 -8.21
CA LYS A 28 0.46 2.21 -9.14
C LYS A 28 1.56 1.84 -10.13
N GLY A 29 1.90 0.56 -10.20
CA GLY A 29 2.81 0.00 -11.20
C GLY A 29 2.20 0.05 -12.59
N LYS A 30 3.05 0.10 -13.63
CA LYS A 30 2.62 0.22 -15.04
C LYS A 30 1.93 -1.03 -15.57
N ASN A 31 2.33 -2.21 -15.08
CA ASN A 31 1.96 -3.48 -15.70
C ASN A 31 0.80 -4.14 -14.96
N LEU A 32 -0.03 -4.82 -15.76
CA LEU A 32 -1.09 -5.67 -15.27
C LEU A 32 -0.53 -7.02 -14.85
N TRP A 33 -1.07 -7.57 -13.77
CA TRP A 33 -0.70 -8.87 -13.25
C TRP A 33 -1.93 -9.76 -13.15
N TYR A 34 -1.82 -10.96 -13.70
CA TYR A 34 -2.88 -11.96 -13.69
C TYR A 34 -2.40 -13.23 -13.02
N ARG A 35 -3.36 -13.99 -12.48
CA ARG A 35 -3.09 -15.34 -11.99
C ARG A 35 -3.02 -16.28 -13.18
N ASN A 36 -1.90 -16.96 -13.35
CA ASN A 36 -1.71 -17.97 -14.37
C ASN A 36 -2.42 -19.28 -13.99
N LYS A 37 -2.50 -20.22 -14.96
CA LYS A 37 -3.16 -21.53 -14.75
C LYS A 37 -2.48 -22.39 -13.68
N THR A 38 -1.21 -22.15 -13.36
CA THR A 38 -0.46 -22.87 -12.32
C THR A 38 -0.53 -22.18 -10.96
N GLY A 39 -1.37 -21.14 -10.82
CA GLY A 39 -1.65 -20.46 -9.56
C GLY A 39 -0.74 -19.28 -9.22
N GLY A 40 0.37 -19.08 -9.94
CA GLY A 40 1.30 -17.96 -9.75
C GLY A 40 0.86 -16.69 -10.47
N PHE A 41 1.40 -15.54 -10.07
CA PHE A 41 1.13 -14.28 -10.78
C PHE A 41 2.11 -14.10 -11.95
N LYS A 42 1.60 -13.64 -13.09
CA LYS A 42 2.39 -13.28 -14.26
C LYS A 42 2.05 -11.87 -14.71
N GLU A 43 3.08 -11.15 -15.11
CA GLU A 43 2.95 -9.85 -15.74
C GLU A 43 2.40 -9.99 -17.16
N GLU A 44 1.36 -9.25 -17.49
CA GLU A 44 0.90 -9.03 -18.86
C GLU A 44 1.60 -7.78 -19.41
N LYS A 45 2.49 -7.99 -20.38
CA LYS A 45 3.04 -6.88 -21.15
C LYS A 45 1.90 -6.26 -21.95
N PRO A 46 1.77 -4.93 -22.00
CA PRO A 46 0.72 -4.26 -22.77
C PRO A 46 0.70 -4.79 -24.21
N ARG A 47 -0.42 -5.35 -24.66
CA ARG A 47 -0.61 -5.70 -26.08
C ARG A 47 -0.92 -4.42 -26.84
N ASN A 48 -0.16 -4.19 -27.91
CA ASN A 48 -0.34 -3.15 -28.92
C ASN A 48 -0.18 -1.71 -28.43
N GLY A 49 1.05 -1.19 -28.45
CA GLY A 49 1.35 0.23 -28.73
C GLY A 49 0.74 1.30 -27.83
N HIS A 50 0.00 0.94 -26.78
CA HIS A 50 -0.48 1.86 -25.78
C HIS A 50 0.73 2.31 -24.97
N THR A 51 1.21 3.47 -25.42
CA THR A 51 2.15 4.36 -24.77
C THR A 51 1.99 4.28 -23.27
N GLU A 52 3.13 4.15 -22.61
CA GLU A 52 3.30 4.24 -21.17
C GLU A 52 2.30 5.23 -20.60
N THR A 53 1.30 4.74 -19.88
CA THR A 53 0.38 5.64 -19.20
C THR A 53 1.25 6.53 -18.30
N PRO A 54 1.09 7.87 -18.32
CA PRO A 54 1.87 8.77 -17.48
C PRO A 54 1.88 8.23 -16.06
N PRO A 55 2.95 8.43 -15.27
CA PRO A 55 2.97 7.95 -13.90
C PRO A 55 1.71 8.46 -13.21
N PHE A 56 0.82 7.53 -12.86
CA PHE A 56 -0.41 7.90 -12.19
C PHE A 56 0.00 8.59 -10.90
N PRO A 57 -0.64 9.73 -10.54
CA PRO A 57 -0.40 10.33 -9.25
C PRO A 57 -0.63 9.26 -8.17
N PRO A 58 0.20 9.24 -7.11
CA PRO A 58 0.04 8.24 -6.08
C PRO A 58 -1.35 8.39 -5.44
N SER A 59 -1.97 7.27 -5.12
CA SER A 59 -3.13 7.30 -4.24
C SER A 59 -2.62 7.63 -2.82
N VAL A 60 -3.18 8.67 -2.20
CA VAL A 60 -2.67 9.25 -0.95
C VAL A 60 -3.59 8.91 0.21
N VAL A 61 -3.02 8.41 1.30
CA VAL A 61 -3.72 8.25 2.59
C VAL A 61 -3.11 9.21 3.60
N HIS A 62 -3.87 10.22 3.99
CA HIS A 62 -3.46 11.14 5.05
C HIS A 62 -3.66 10.50 6.42
N HIS A 63 -2.65 10.60 7.30
CA HIS A 63 -2.77 10.04 8.65
C HIS A 63 -3.81 10.81 9.49
N LEU A 64 -4.62 10.08 10.27
CA LEU A 64 -5.75 10.67 11.01
C LEU A 64 -5.35 11.72 12.05
N ASN A 65 -4.15 11.60 12.64
CA ASN A 65 -3.67 12.59 13.60
C ASN A 65 -3.47 14.00 12.99
N GLY A 66 -3.43 14.13 11.65
CA GLY A 66 -3.36 15.42 10.99
C GLY A 66 -2.04 16.16 11.23
N ARG A 67 -2.09 17.36 11.81
CA ARG A 67 -0.93 18.21 12.10
C ARG A 67 -0.45 17.96 13.52
N MET A 68 0.81 17.57 13.69
CA MET A 68 1.44 17.38 15.00
C MET A 68 2.87 17.90 15.00
N LYS A 69 3.44 18.13 16.19
CA LYS A 69 4.85 18.48 16.34
C LYS A 69 5.76 17.30 15.99
N GLY A 70 6.97 17.60 15.52
CA GLY A 70 7.97 16.58 15.18
C GLY A 70 8.27 15.66 16.37
N SER A 71 8.35 16.22 17.58
CA SER A 71 8.54 15.46 18.82
C SER A 71 7.41 14.43 19.06
N GLU A 72 6.17 14.79 18.78
CA GLU A 72 5.02 13.92 18.95
C GLU A 72 4.98 12.81 17.88
N TRP A 73 5.31 13.13 16.63
CA TRP A 73 5.44 12.14 15.55
C TRP A 73 6.54 11.12 15.82
N MET A 74 7.67 11.56 16.40
CA MET A 74 8.79 10.67 16.73
C MET A 74 8.58 9.87 18.02
N ARG A 75 7.57 10.21 18.84
CA ARG A 75 7.33 9.57 20.14
C ARG A 75 6.86 8.12 20.00
N ASN A 76 5.98 7.85 19.04
CA ASN A 76 5.31 6.55 18.88
C ASN A 76 5.46 6.03 17.44
N ILE A 77 5.08 4.76 17.23
CA ILE A 77 4.95 4.19 15.89
C ILE A 77 3.79 4.89 15.18
N VAL A 78 4.04 5.35 13.94
CA VAL A 78 3.03 5.90 13.05
C VAL A 78 2.37 4.75 12.29
N ALA A 79 1.06 4.58 12.46
CA ALA A 79 0.33 3.41 11.98
C ALA A 79 -0.88 3.79 11.13
N PHE A 80 -0.90 3.33 9.89
CA PHE A 80 -2.06 3.38 9.01
C PHE A 80 -2.86 2.07 9.15
N ASP A 81 -3.48 1.88 10.31
CA ASP A 81 -4.25 0.68 10.62
C ASP A 81 -5.66 0.72 10.03
N ASN A 82 -6.23 -0.44 9.72
CA ASN A 82 -7.61 -0.58 9.24
C ASN A 82 -7.90 0.21 7.94
N ILE A 83 -7.01 0.07 6.96
CA ILE A 83 -7.21 0.60 5.60
C ILE A 83 -8.14 -0.33 4.83
N PHE A 84 -9.22 0.23 4.31
CA PHE A 84 -10.09 -0.39 3.31
C PHE A 84 -9.60 -0.06 1.91
N PHE A 85 -9.42 -1.08 1.07
CA PHE A 85 -8.97 -0.94 -0.31
C PHE A 85 -10.14 -1.11 -1.28
N GLY A 86 -10.85 -0.02 -1.59
CA GLY A 86 -11.88 -0.03 -2.63
C GLY A 86 -11.31 -0.42 -4.00
N ASN A 87 -12.19 -0.87 -4.90
CA ASN A 87 -11.85 -1.14 -6.29
C ASN A 87 -12.60 -0.15 -7.20
N ASP A 88 -11.85 0.61 -8.00
CA ASP A 88 -12.38 1.61 -8.94
C ASP A 88 -13.22 0.98 -10.06
N GLU A 89 -12.89 -0.25 -10.46
CA GLU A 89 -13.61 -0.98 -11.52
C GLU A 89 -15.02 -1.43 -11.08
N VAL A 90 -15.33 -1.46 -9.78
CA VAL A 90 -16.57 -2.04 -9.24
C VAL A 90 -17.29 -1.10 -8.26
N GLN A 91 -16.84 0.16 -8.12
CA GLN A 91 -17.37 1.14 -7.15
C GLN A 91 -17.71 0.49 -5.80
N MET A 92 -16.69 -0.10 -5.17
CA MET A 92 -16.85 -0.72 -3.85
C MET A 92 -16.70 0.30 -2.74
N GLU A 93 -17.78 0.54 -2.01
CA GLU A 93 -17.79 1.31 -0.77
C GLU A 93 -17.61 0.40 0.46
N PRO A 94 -17.05 0.92 1.57
CA PRO A 94 -17.02 0.18 2.83
C PRO A 94 -18.44 -0.09 3.33
N THR A 95 -18.66 -1.30 3.84
CA THR A 95 -19.89 -1.63 4.60
C THR A 95 -19.80 -1.07 6.02
N GLU A 96 -20.94 -0.82 6.66
CA GLU A 96 -21.00 -0.39 8.08
C GLU A 96 -20.21 -1.33 9.01
N SER A 97 -20.22 -2.63 8.73
CA SER A 97 -19.50 -3.63 9.52
C SER A 97 -17.97 -3.54 9.41
N GLN A 98 -17.43 -2.93 8.36
CA GLN A 98 -15.98 -2.81 8.14
C GLN A 98 -15.38 -1.62 8.88
N ASN A 99 -16.16 -0.55 9.04
CA ASN A 99 -15.81 0.69 9.76
C ASN A 99 -14.31 1.07 9.65
N PRO A 100 -13.78 1.28 8.43
CA PRO A 100 -12.37 1.50 8.24
C PRO A 100 -11.92 2.86 8.78
N LYS A 101 -10.69 2.93 9.30
CA LYS A 101 -10.06 4.21 9.67
C LYS A 101 -9.65 5.01 8.44
N TYR A 102 -9.27 4.30 7.38
CA TYR A 102 -8.85 4.86 6.11
C TYR A 102 -9.56 4.12 4.98
N ALA A 103 -10.07 4.83 3.98
CA ALA A 103 -10.62 4.22 2.77
C ALA A 103 -9.88 4.78 1.56
N ILE A 104 -9.44 3.90 0.67
CA ILE A 104 -8.73 4.28 -0.55
C ILE A 104 -9.11 3.36 -1.69
N THR A 105 -9.39 3.94 -2.86
CA THR A 105 -9.74 3.18 -4.05
C THR A 105 -8.50 2.93 -4.89
N LEU A 106 -8.21 1.65 -5.16
CA LEU A 106 -7.07 1.22 -5.96
C LEU A 106 -7.56 0.37 -7.15
N THR A 107 -6.87 0.46 -8.28
CA THR A 107 -7.12 -0.39 -9.43
C THR A 107 -6.60 -1.80 -9.16
N ALA A 108 -7.46 -2.80 -9.30
CA ALA A 108 -7.06 -4.19 -9.20
C ALA A 108 -5.98 -4.58 -10.23
N ARG A 109 -5.27 -5.68 -9.97
CA ARG A 109 -4.27 -6.29 -10.88
C ARG A 109 -3.02 -5.44 -11.15
N HIS A 110 -2.78 -4.42 -10.35
CA HIS A 110 -1.54 -3.64 -10.43
C HIS A 110 -0.74 -3.82 -9.14
N VAL A 111 0.57 -3.89 -9.27
CA VAL A 111 1.48 -3.85 -8.12
C VAL A 111 1.66 -2.41 -7.69
N TYR A 112 1.37 -2.14 -6.42
CA TYR A 112 1.56 -0.85 -5.77
C TYR A 112 2.87 -0.85 -4.99
N LYS A 113 3.68 0.19 -5.19
CA LYS A 113 4.84 0.51 -4.34
C LYS A 113 4.43 1.51 -3.26
N VAL A 114 5.06 1.42 -2.10
CA VAL A 114 4.72 2.24 -0.94
C VAL A 114 5.81 3.28 -0.69
N SER A 115 5.42 4.53 -0.44
CA SER A 115 6.28 5.57 0.12
C SER A 115 5.58 6.25 1.31
N ILE A 116 6.37 6.87 2.19
CA ILE A 116 5.88 7.79 3.22
C ILE A 116 6.26 9.21 2.83
N ARG A 117 5.30 10.11 2.85
CA ARG A 117 5.50 11.55 2.67
C ARG A 117 5.40 12.26 4.01
N ILE A 118 6.37 13.12 4.29
CA ILE A 118 6.40 13.99 5.46
C ILE A 118 6.44 15.43 4.96
N ASN A 119 5.42 16.20 5.33
CA ASN A 119 5.33 17.63 4.99
C ASN A 119 5.60 18.44 6.24
N CYS A 120 6.59 19.32 6.20
CA CYS A 120 6.82 20.34 7.22
C CYS A 120 5.97 21.57 6.88
N ILE A 121 5.07 21.94 7.78
CA ILE A 121 4.14 23.06 7.57
C ILE A 121 4.85 24.39 7.74
N ASP A 122 5.80 24.48 8.66
CA ASP A 122 6.43 25.74 9.05
C ASP A 122 7.39 26.28 7.98
N ASP A 123 8.19 25.40 7.36
CA ASP A 123 9.12 25.76 6.27
C ASP A 123 8.63 25.32 4.88
N ARG A 124 7.42 24.77 4.78
CA ARG A 124 6.78 24.28 3.55
C ARG A 124 7.62 23.27 2.76
N SER A 125 8.51 22.56 3.44
CA SER A 125 9.28 21.48 2.83
C SER A 125 8.48 20.17 2.78
N GLU A 126 8.73 19.37 1.75
CA GLU A 126 8.19 18.03 1.58
C GLU A 126 9.36 17.07 1.38
N ILE A 127 9.29 15.91 2.04
CA ILE A 127 10.21 14.80 1.80
C ILE A 127 9.42 13.51 1.62
N GLU A 128 9.84 12.71 0.65
CA GLU A 128 9.28 11.40 0.37
C GLU A 128 10.33 10.31 0.64
N PHE A 129 9.91 9.27 1.37
CA PHE A 129 10.71 8.11 1.73
C PHE A 129 10.11 6.85 1.11
N PRO A 130 10.70 6.30 0.04
CA PRO A 130 10.28 5.03 -0.53
C PRO A 130 10.51 3.88 0.45
N ILE A 131 9.49 3.02 0.62
CA ILE A 131 9.60 1.78 1.41
C ILE A 131 9.90 0.63 0.46
N SER A 132 11.16 0.53 0.03
CA SER A 132 11.60 -0.33 -1.09
C SER A 132 11.19 -1.79 -1.00
N ARG A 133 11.06 -2.34 0.21
CA ARG A 133 10.68 -3.75 0.44
C ARG A 133 9.17 -3.98 0.48
N GLN A 134 8.37 -2.93 0.49
CA GLN A 134 6.92 -3.02 0.62
C GLN A 134 6.23 -2.75 -0.72
N LYS A 135 5.72 -3.84 -1.32
CA LYS A 135 4.89 -3.82 -2.52
C LYS A 135 3.72 -4.79 -2.36
N PHE A 136 2.56 -4.45 -2.87
CA PHE A 136 1.39 -5.32 -2.81
C PHE A 136 0.50 -5.13 -4.04
N MET A 137 -0.43 -6.03 -4.28
CA MET A 137 -1.42 -5.89 -5.35
C MET A 137 -2.82 -6.13 -4.81
N THR A 138 -3.78 -5.31 -5.24
CA THR A 138 -5.21 -5.57 -4.98
C THR A 138 -5.77 -6.51 -6.03
N VAL A 139 -6.60 -7.47 -5.60
CA VAL A 139 -7.17 -8.51 -6.47
C VAL A 139 -8.70 -8.57 -6.33
N ARG A 140 -9.39 -8.90 -7.42
CA ARG A 140 -10.84 -9.16 -7.39
C ARG A 140 -11.11 -10.48 -6.66
N ASP A 141 -12.11 -10.50 -5.78
CA ASP A 141 -12.45 -11.64 -4.93
C ASP A 141 -12.81 -12.92 -5.74
N THR A 142 -13.26 -12.76 -7.00
CA THR A 142 -13.53 -13.88 -7.93
C THR A 142 -12.28 -14.65 -8.35
N MET A 143 -11.07 -14.06 -8.29
CA MET A 143 -9.83 -14.78 -8.57
C MET A 143 -9.42 -15.76 -7.45
N PHE A 144 -10.10 -15.68 -6.29
CA PHE A 144 -9.79 -16.47 -5.09
C PHE A 144 -10.93 -17.40 -4.67
N LYS A 145 -11.97 -17.62 -5.51
CA LYS A 145 -13.08 -18.54 -5.21
C LYS A 145 -12.74 -20.04 -5.25
N LEU A 146 -11.46 -20.42 -5.33
CA LEU A 146 -11.00 -21.79 -5.06
C LEU A 146 -10.38 -21.84 -3.67
N LYS A 147 -10.84 -22.77 -2.83
CA LYS A 147 -10.30 -23.06 -1.48
C LYS A 147 -8.77 -23.08 -1.55
N VAL A 148 -8.13 -22.00 -1.09
CA VAL A 148 -6.67 -21.91 -0.93
C VAL A 148 -6.32 -22.77 0.27
N LYS A 149 -6.13 -24.08 0.05
CA LYS A 149 -5.60 -24.98 1.06
C LYS A 149 -4.08 -25.15 0.99
N ASP A 150 -3.44 -24.92 -0.16
CA ASP A 150 -2.04 -25.30 -0.35
C ASP A 150 -1.20 -24.22 -1.05
N VAL A 151 -0.97 -23.08 -0.38
CA VAL A 151 0.15 -22.19 -0.69
C VAL A 151 0.69 -21.65 0.63
N GLU A 152 1.94 -21.97 0.96
CA GLU A 152 2.66 -21.28 2.04
C GLU A 152 2.64 -19.77 1.78
N GLY A 153 2.02 -19.02 2.68
CA GLY A 153 2.01 -17.54 2.66
C GLY A 153 0.75 -16.87 2.12
N ALA A 154 -0.17 -17.55 1.42
CA ALA A 154 -1.41 -16.93 0.96
C ALA A 154 -2.58 -17.28 1.89
N ARG A 155 -3.02 -16.33 2.75
CA ARG A 155 -4.26 -16.49 3.52
C ARG A 155 -5.21 -15.30 3.42
N THR A 156 -6.48 -15.67 3.50
CA THR A 156 -7.68 -14.91 3.17
C THR A 156 -8.24 -14.10 4.34
N THR A 157 -8.59 -12.82 4.12
CA THR A 157 -9.57 -12.08 4.94
C THR A 157 -10.58 -11.37 4.04
N ARG A 158 -11.83 -11.20 4.51
CA ARG A 158 -12.97 -10.68 3.74
C ARG A 158 -13.01 -9.15 3.82
N SER A 159 -12.45 -8.51 2.79
CA SER A 159 -12.81 -7.21 2.21
C SER A 159 -11.58 -6.79 1.41
N SER A 160 -11.67 -6.75 0.08
CA SER A 160 -10.59 -6.32 -0.83
C SER A 160 -9.18 -6.84 -0.46
N ARG A 161 -8.90 -8.10 -0.77
CA ARG A 161 -7.62 -8.75 -0.41
C ARG A 161 -6.44 -8.07 -1.12
N ALA A 162 -5.43 -7.68 -0.35
CA ALA A 162 -4.10 -7.39 -0.87
C ALA A 162 -3.27 -8.69 -0.89
N VAL A 163 -2.62 -8.96 -2.02
CA VAL A 163 -1.69 -10.09 -2.17
C VAL A 163 -0.28 -9.55 -2.12
N TRP A 164 0.55 -10.20 -1.31
CA TRP A 164 1.94 -9.85 -1.06
C TRP A 164 2.89 -10.73 -1.87
N GLU A 165 3.94 -10.12 -2.40
CA GLU A 165 5.11 -10.84 -2.88
C GLU A 165 6.27 -10.61 -1.91
N SER A 166 6.62 -11.61 -1.11
CA SER A 166 7.85 -11.60 -0.32
C SER A 166 9.03 -11.90 -1.26
N ASN A 167 9.80 -10.87 -1.63
CA ASN A 167 11.13 -11.10 -2.20
C ASN A 167 12.09 -11.42 -1.03
N LEU A 168 12.24 -12.71 -0.73
CA LEU A 168 13.38 -13.24 0.01
C LEU A 168 14.61 -13.20 -0.91
N GLU A 169 15.31 -12.07 -0.93
CA GLU A 169 16.74 -12.07 -1.20
C GLU A 169 17.45 -11.36 -0.05
N ALA A 170 18.34 -12.13 0.58
CA ALA A 170 19.15 -11.73 1.70
C ALA A 170 19.99 -10.50 1.35
N PHE A 171 19.97 -9.50 2.21
CA PHE A 171 21.14 -8.66 2.40
C PHE A 171 21.77 -9.02 3.73
N HIS A 172 22.61 -10.06 3.65
CA HIS A 172 23.86 -10.05 4.40
C HIS A 172 24.86 -9.19 3.60
N LYS A 173 25.59 -8.37 4.35
CA LYS A 173 26.97 -7.92 4.13
C LYS A 173 27.26 -6.68 3.27
N TYR A 174 27.93 -5.76 3.99
CA TYR A 174 28.78 -4.62 3.66
C TYR A 174 28.09 -3.33 3.21
#